data_AF-A0A8B3RY38-F1
#
_entry.id   AF-A0A8B3RY38-F1
#
_cell.length_a   1.000
_cell.length_b   1.000
_cell.length_c   1.000
_cell.angle_alpha   90.00
_cell.angle_beta   90.00
_cell.angle_gamma   90.00
#
_symmetry.space_group_name_H-M   'P 1'
#
loop_
_entity.id
_entity.type
_entity.pdbx_description
1 polymer ?
#
loop_
_entity_poly.entity_id
_entity_poly.type
_entity_poly.pdbx_seq_one_letter_code
_entity_poly.pdbx_strand_id
1 'polypeptide(L)'
;MGPWLKDRILLTDLGFYKHNTFARIDENGGFFISRLKGKVDPLIIKNNRTCRGRYIDIMGKKVSEVIDNLKRQVIDAEVEVEFNRRKYKGKQKRDVKKFRMVAIYNTEEKNIILISQTFLQIDLMLRI
;
A
#
# COMPACT_ATOMS: atom_id res chain seq x y z
N MET A 1 7.57 2.12 17.42
CA MET A 1 8.39 2.77 16.38
C MET A 1 8.67 4.17 16.87
N GLY A 2 9.88 4.67 16.63
CA GLY A 2 10.33 5.95 17.18
C GLY A 2 10.87 6.89 16.10
N PRO A 3 11.39 8.07 16.50
CA PRO A 3 11.83 9.12 15.59
C PRO A 3 12.93 8.72 14.59
N TRP A 4 13.66 7.64 14.89
CA TRP A 4 14.72 7.11 14.02
C TRP A 4 14.24 6.66 12.64
N LEU A 5 12.93 6.47 12.46
CA LEU A 5 12.33 6.09 11.17
C LEU A 5 12.28 7.21 10.14
N LYS A 6 12.47 8.46 10.55
CA LYS A 6 12.40 9.60 9.66
C LYS A 6 13.34 9.41 8.47
N ASP A 7 12.81 9.56 7.25
CA ASP A 7 13.54 9.44 5.98
C ASP A 7 14.16 8.05 5.73
N ARG A 8 13.63 6.99 6.36
CA ARG A 8 14.08 5.60 6.17
C ARG A 8 13.00 4.70 5.60
N ILE A 9 13.41 3.72 4.78
CA ILE A 9 12.53 2.68 4.23
C ILE A 9 12.66 1.40 5.05
N LEU A 10 11.53 0.86 5.52
CA LEU A 10 11.48 -0.42 6.22
C LEU A 10 10.91 -1.51 5.30
N LEU A 11 11.72 -2.53 5.01
CA LEU A 11 11.24 -3.74 4.34
C LEU A 11 10.61 -4.67 5.38
N THR A 12 9.32 -4.96 5.23
CA THR A 12 8.54 -5.73 6.18
C THR A 12 7.95 -6.97 5.54
N ASP A 13 8.13 -8.10 6.22
CA ASP A 13 7.53 -9.36 5.80
C ASP A 13 6.06 -9.49 6.26
N LEU A 14 5.31 -10.45 5.71
CA LEU A 14 3.94 -10.78 6.09
C LEU A 14 3.80 -11.10 7.58
N GLY A 15 4.81 -11.68 8.23
CA GLY A 15 4.84 -11.89 9.68
C GLY A 15 4.75 -10.59 10.49
N PHE A 16 5.21 -9.47 9.92
CA PHE A 16 5.20 -8.15 10.52
C PHE A 16 4.10 -7.23 9.96
N TYR A 17 3.24 -7.75 9.06
CA TYR A 17 2.16 -7.00 8.44
C TYR A 17 1.08 -6.61 9.45
N LYS A 18 1.15 -5.37 9.94
CA LYS A 18 0.18 -4.78 10.87
C LYS A 18 -0.05 -3.32 10.52
N HIS A 19 -1.30 -2.96 10.26
CA HIS A 19 -1.68 -1.57 9.95
C HIS A 19 -1.25 -0.57 11.03
N ASN A 20 -1.32 -0.97 12.30
CA ASN A 20 -0.80 -0.17 13.42
C ASN A 20 0.70 0.13 13.32
N THR A 21 1.49 -0.79 12.74
CA THR A 21 2.92 -0.59 12.52
C THR A 21 3.13 0.39 11.37
N PHE A 22 2.44 0.21 10.25
CA PHE A 22 2.50 1.11 9.09
C PHE A 22 2.08 2.53 9.43
N ALA A 23 0.99 2.69 10.17
CA ALA A 23 0.52 3.99 10.60
C ALA A 23 1.53 4.74 11.47
N ARG A 24 2.25 4.00 12.33
CA ARG A 24 3.34 4.53 13.16
C ARG A 24 4.59 4.84 12.35
N ILE A 25 4.90 4.07 11.32
CA ILE A 25 6.03 4.37 10.42
C ILE A 25 5.77 5.70 9.74
N ASP A 26 4.57 5.86 9.16
CA ASP A 26 4.13 7.09 8.51
C ASP A 26 4.08 8.29 9.47
N GLU A 27 3.55 8.11 10.70
CA GLU A 27 3.55 9.15 11.74
C GLU A 27 4.95 9.65 12.11
N ASN A 28 5.99 8.81 11.95
CA ASN A 28 7.38 9.18 12.21
C ASN A 28 8.09 9.68 10.94
N GLY A 29 7.39 9.88 9.82
CA GLY A 29 7.98 10.30 8.54
C GLY A 29 8.86 9.23 7.90
N GLY A 30 8.61 7.96 8.22
CA GLY A 30 9.27 6.83 7.60
C GLY A 30 8.44 6.22 6.47
N PHE A 31 9.09 5.34 5.72
CA PHE A 31 8.54 4.66 4.57
C PHE A 31 8.56 3.14 4.78
N PHE A 32 7.77 2.40 4.02
CA PHE A 32 7.80 0.95 4.10
C PHE A 32 7.50 0.27 2.77
N ILE A 33 8.10 -0.90 2.61
CA ILE A 33 7.79 -1.87 1.57
C ILE A 33 7.27 -3.10 2.28
N SER A 34 6.10 -3.58 1.88
CA SER A 34 5.50 -4.78 2.47
C SER A 34 4.79 -5.58 1.39
N ARG A 35 4.66 -6.89 1.56
CA ARG A 35 3.71 -7.66 0.74
C ARG A 35 2.29 -7.37 1.21
N LEU A 36 1.35 -7.15 0.29
CA LEU A 36 -0.07 -7.05 0.64
C LEU A 36 -0.52 -8.40 1.20
N LYS A 37 -1.03 -8.40 2.42
CA LYS A 37 -1.63 -9.59 3.01
C LYS A 37 -2.96 -9.87 2.30
N GLY A 38 -3.13 -11.06 1.70
CA GLY A 38 -4.29 -11.37 0.85
C GLY A 38 -5.69 -11.24 1.48
N LYS A 39 -5.80 -11.17 2.81
CA LYS A 39 -7.07 -10.88 3.51
C LYS A 39 -7.43 -9.38 3.50
N VAL A 40 -6.46 -8.52 3.22
CA VAL A 40 -6.64 -7.06 3.24
C VAL A 40 -7.00 -6.60 1.85
N ASP A 41 -8.10 -5.86 1.77
CA ASP A 41 -8.64 -5.39 0.51
C ASP A 41 -8.89 -3.88 0.59
N PRO A 42 -7.86 -3.07 0.36
CA PRO A 42 -7.95 -1.63 0.58
C PRO A 42 -8.71 -0.94 -0.55
N LEU A 43 -9.32 0.20 -0.25
CA LEU A 43 -10.12 0.97 -1.21
C LEU A 43 -9.22 1.88 -2.04
N ILE A 44 -9.32 1.83 -3.36
CA ILE A 44 -8.58 2.74 -4.24
C ILE A 44 -9.30 4.08 -4.27
N ILE A 45 -8.65 5.13 -3.78
CA ILE A 45 -9.24 6.49 -3.72
C ILE A 45 -8.71 7.40 -4.81
N LYS A 46 -7.53 7.10 -5.36
CA LYS A 46 -6.91 7.89 -6.43
C LYS A 46 -6.03 7.03 -7.30
N ASN A 47 -6.08 7.23 -8.61
CA ASN A 47 -5.10 6.66 -9.53
C ASN A 47 -4.00 7.70 -9.81
N ASN A 48 -2.74 7.34 -9.56
CA ASN A 48 -1.61 8.24 -9.78
C ASN A 48 -1.06 8.14 -11.21
N ARG A 49 -1.44 7.10 -11.96
CA ARG A 49 -0.92 6.85 -13.32
C ARG A 49 -1.94 7.21 -14.38
N THR A 50 -1.59 8.14 -15.25
CA THR A 50 -2.33 8.40 -16.51
C THR A 50 -1.88 7.40 -17.57
N CYS A 51 -2.63 6.31 -17.74
CA CYS A 51 -2.35 5.33 -18.79
C CYS A 51 -2.76 5.89 -20.17
N ARG A 52 -1.83 5.94 -21.13
CA ARG A 52 -2.13 6.25 -22.54
C ARG A 52 -2.87 5.03 -23.15
N GLY A 53 -4.19 5.13 -23.36
CA GLY A 53 -5.05 4.05 -23.88
C GLY A 53 -6.24 3.72 -22.97
N ARG A 54 -6.83 2.52 -23.14
CA ARG A 54 -8.04 2.04 -22.43
C ARG A 54 -7.90 2.20 -20.90
N TYR A 55 -8.43 3.30 -20.39
CA TYR A 55 -8.47 3.65 -18.98
C TYR A 55 -9.46 2.69 -18.29
N ILE A 56 -8.97 1.91 -17.33
CA ILE A 56 -9.86 1.21 -16.41
C ILE A 56 -10.08 2.19 -15.27
N ASP A 57 -11.34 2.56 -15.05
CA ASP A 57 -11.67 3.33 -13.86
C ASP A 57 -11.56 2.42 -12.64
N ILE A 58 -10.50 2.64 -11.87
CA ILE A 58 -10.15 1.88 -10.67
C ILE A 58 -10.51 2.65 -9.39
N MET A 59 -10.89 3.93 -9.51
CA MET A 59 -11.26 4.72 -8.34
C MET A 59 -12.58 4.22 -7.75
N GLY A 60 -12.68 4.20 -6.43
CA GLY A 60 -13.85 3.70 -5.70
C GLY A 60 -13.98 2.18 -5.67
N LYS A 61 -13.07 1.45 -6.31
CA LYS A 61 -13.04 -0.02 -6.29
C LYS A 61 -12.04 -0.53 -5.27
N LYS A 62 -12.28 -1.74 -4.78
CA LYS A 62 -11.29 -2.45 -3.97
C LYS A 62 -10.23 -3.10 -4.84
N VAL A 63 -9.07 -3.40 -4.25
CA VAL A 63 -7.95 -4.03 -4.97
C VAL A 63 -8.36 -5.36 -5.57
N SER A 64 -9.10 -6.19 -4.83
CA SER A 64 -9.58 -7.49 -5.30
C SER A 64 -10.44 -7.42 -6.57
N GLU A 65 -11.21 -6.34 -6.77
CA GLU A 65 -12.08 -6.16 -7.93
C GLU A 65 -11.30 -5.75 -9.19
N VAL A 66 -10.14 -5.13 -8.99
CA VAL A 66 -9.32 -4.58 -10.06
C VAL A 66 -8.22 -5.56 -10.46
N ILE A 67 -7.77 -6.41 -9.53
CA ILE A 67 -6.58 -7.24 -9.69
C ILE A 67 -6.64 -8.15 -10.93
N ASP A 68 -7.79 -8.78 -11.17
CA ASP A 68 -7.99 -9.72 -12.29
C ASP A 68 -8.07 -9.00 -13.65
N ASN A 69 -8.37 -7.70 -13.64
CA ASN A 69 -8.56 -6.88 -14.83
C ASN A 69 -7.25 -6.18 -15.29
N LEU A 70 -6.15 -6.35 -14.55
CA LEU A 70 -4.88 -5.66 -14.80
C LEU A 70 -4.05 -6.33 -15.89
N LYS A 71 -4.28 -5.93 -17.14
CA LYS A 71 -3.44 -6.40 -18.27
C LYS A 71 -1.98 -5.97 -18.18
N ARG A 72 -1.67 -4.85 -17.52
CA ARG A 72 -0.32 -4.24 -17.47
C ARG A 72 0.45 -4.56 -16.20
N GLN A 73 -0.07 -5.47 -15.36
CA GLN A 73 0.53 -5.97 -14.13
C GLN A 73 1.00 -4.91 -13.11
N VAL A 74 0.85 -3.60 -13.35
CA VAL A 74 1.31 -2.54 -12.43
C VAL A 74 0.18 -1.55 -12.15
N ILE A 75 -0.14 -1.33 -10.87
CA ILE A 75 -0.99 -0.27 -10.35
C ILE A 75 -0.12 0.71 -9.57
N ASP A 76 -0.33 2.01 -9.78
CA ASP A 76 0.14 3.04 -8.87
C ASP A 76 -1.06 3.89 -8.46
N ALA A 77 -1.49 3.73 -7.22
CA ALA A 77 -2.70 4.33 -6.69
C ALA A 77 -2.51 4.78 -5.24
N GLU A 78 -3.35 5.69 -4.81
CA GLU A 78 -3.56 5.96 -3.40
C GLU A 78 -4.70 5.08 -2.91
N VAL A 79 -4.48 4.42 -1.78
CA VAL A 79 -5.44 3.50 -1.17
C VAL A 79 -5.75 3.92 0.26
N GLU A 80 -6.97 3.64 0.68
CA GLU A 80 -7.44 3.84 2.03
C GLU A 80 -7.54 2.50 2.76
N VAL A 81 -7.00 2.50 3.97
CA VAL A 81 -6.95 1.32 4.83
C VAL A 81 -7.56 1.65 6.18
N GLU A 82 -8.63 0.94 6.51
CA GLU A 82 -9.25 1.02 7.83
C GLU A 82 -8.64 -0.03 8.77
N PHE A 83 -8.34 0.38 10.00
CA PHE A 83 -7.87 -0.54 11.02
C PHE A 83 -8.20 -0.05 12.42
N ASN A 84 -8.22 -0.99 13.36
CA ASN A 84 -8.39 -0.66 14.77
C ASN A 84 -7.03 -0.38 15.41
N ARG A 85 -6.92 0.79 16.05
CA ARG A 85 -5.76 1.12 16.91
C ARG A 85 -5.68 0.16 18.09
N ARG A 86 -4.48 0.04 18.67
CA ARG A 86 -4.29 -0.73 19.91
C ARG A 86 -5.13 -0.11 21.02
N LYS A 87 -5.73 -0.95 21.87
CA LYS A 87 -6.45 -0.49 23.06
C LYS A 87 -5.50 0.31 23.95
N TYR A 88 -5.93 1.50 24.35
CA TYR A 88 -5.25 2.32 25.35
C TYR A 88 -6.25 2.70 26.43
N LYS A 89 -5.92 2.43 27.70
CA LYS A 89 -6.83 2.59 28.84
C LYS A 89 -8.24 1.99 28.58
N GLY A 90 -8.28 0.78 28.00
CA GLY A 90 -9.52 0.06 27.69
C GLY A 90 -10.29 0.56 26.46
N LYS A 91 -9.99 1.74 25.93
CA LYS A 91 -10.67 2.32 24.75
C LYS A 91 -9.96 1.92 23.46
N GLN A 92 -10.74 1.53 22.46
CA GLN A 92 -10.25 1.23 21.11
C GLN A 92 -10.82 2.25 20.12
N LYS A 93 -9.96 2.81 19.27
CA LYS A 93 -10.36 3.76 18.23
C LYS A 93 -10.20 3.11 16.85
N ARG A 94 -11.21 3.28 15.99
CA ARG A 94 -11.10 3.03 14.55
C ARG A 94 -10.32 4.15 13.90
N ASP A 95 -9.41 3.79 13.02
CA ASP A 95 -8.58 4.75 12.31
C ASP A 95 -8.51 4.39 10.83
N VAL A 96 -8.37 5.43 10.03
CA VAL A 96 -8.39 5.35 8.58
C VAL A 96 -7.15 6.05 8.10
N LYS A 97 -6.35 5.35 7.28
CA LYS A 97 -5.11 5.92 6.80
C LYS A 97 -4.92 5.67 5.31
N LYS A 98 -4.44 6.71 4.65
CA LYS A 98 -4.16 6.71 3.22
C LYS A 98 -2.70 6.35 3.01
N PHE A 99 -2.45 5.46 2.05
CA PHE A 99 -1.11 5.05 1.65
C PHE A 99 -1.01 5.09 0.14
N ARG A 100 0.16 5.43 -0.39
CA ARG A 100 0.46 5.08 -1.78
C ARG A 100 0.66 3.58 -1.86
N MET A 101 0.16 2.98 -2.92
CA MET A 101 0.30 1.58 -3.26
C MET A 101 0.81 1.51 -4.69
N VAL A 102 2.01 0.96 -4.86
CA VAL A 102 2.53 0.51 -6.15
C VAL A 102 2.46 -1.00 -6.17
N ALA A 103 1.40 -1.55 -6.76
CA ALA A 103 1.18 -2.98 -6.86
C ALA A 103 1.74 -3.52 -8.18
N ILE A 104 2.57 -4.56 -8.09
CA ILE A 104 2.93 -5.40 -9.23
C ILE A 104 2.23 -6.73 -9.04
N TYR A 105 1.37 -7.11 -9.98
CA TYR A 105 0.68 -8.38 -9.96
C TYR A 105 1.53 -9.44 -10.64
N ASN A 106 2.09 -10.34 -9.83
CA ASN A 106 2.71 -11.55 -10.35
C ASN A 106 1.64 -12.63 -10.53
N THR A 107 1.37 -13.02 -11.78
CA THR A 107 0.38 -14.06 -12.13
C THR A 107 0.74 -15.43 -11.55
N GLU A 108 2.03 -15.74 -11.36
CA GLU A 108 2.50 -17.04 -10.88
C GLU A 108 2.31 -17.20 -9.37
N GLU A 109 2.64 -16.16 -8.59
CA GLU A 109 2.59 -16.22 -7.13
C GLU A 109 1.38 -15.52 -6.50
N LYS A 110 0.56 -14.82 -7.29
CA LYS A 110 -0.57 -13.98 -6.84
C LYS A 110 -0.20 -12.96 -5.74
N ASN A 111 1.05 -12.49 -5.76
CA ASN A 111 1.56 -11.57 -4.75
C ASN A 111 1.46 -10.12 -5.25
N ILE A 112 1.02 -9.22 -4.38
CA ILE A 112 1.08 -7.78 -4.56
C ILE A 112 2.13 -7.22 -3.61
N ILE A 113 3.04 -6.40 -4.12
CA ILE A 113 3.91 -5.57 -3.30
C ILE A 113 3.17 -4.27 -2.99
N LEU A 114 3.14 -3.85 -1.73
CA LEU A 114 2.74 -2.50 -1.31
C LEU A 114 3.98 -1.67 -1.07
N ILE A 115 4.05 -0.52 -1.73
CA ILE A 115 5.12 0.46 -1.53
C ILE A 115 4.50 1.75 -1.00
N SER A 116 4.66 1.99 0.29
CA SER A 116 4.28 3.25 0.90
C SER A 116 5.42 4.26 0.73
N GLN A 117 5.30 5.04 -0.35
CA GLN A 117 6.05 6.22 -0.76
C GLN A 117 7.59 6.13 -0.77
N THR A 118 8.15 6.22 -1.98
CA THR A 118 9.13 7.28 -2.31
C THR A 118 8.93 7.64 -3.78
N PHE A 119 8.95 8.94 -4.06
CA PHE A 119 9.08 9.49 -5.41
C PHE A 119 10.55 9.31 -5.84
N LEU A 120 10.76 8.97 -7.12
CA LEU A 120 12.02 8.95 -7.87
C LEU A 120 12.91 7.69 -7.89
N GLN A 121 13.13 6.94 -6.81
CA GLN A 121 14.18 5.89 -6.87
C GLN A 121 13.69 4.50 -7.30
N ILE A 122 12.43 4.13 -6.99
CA ILE A 122 11.90 2.79 -7.32
C ILE A 122 11.44 2.69 -8.78
N ASP A 123 11.00 3.79 -9.39
CA ASP A 123 10.68 3.84 -10.84
C ASP A 123 11.88 3.49 -11.73
N LEU A 124 13.12 3.63 -11.22
CA LEU A 124 14.32 3.19 -11.92
C LEU A 124 14.59 1.67 -11.75
N MET A 125 14.21 1.09 -10.60
CA MET A 125 14.34 -0.36 -10.34
C MET A 125 13.26 -1.20 -11.05
N LEU A 126 12.10 -0.62 -11.36
CA LEU A 126 10.99 -1.33 -12.03
C LEU A 126 11.01 -1.19 -13.56
N ARG A 127 12.10 -0.67 -14.13
CA ARG A 127 12.35 -0.55 -15.57
C ARG A 127 13.28 -1.63 -16.13
N ILE A 128 13.40 -2.76 -15.44
CA ILE A 128 14.19 -3.91 -15.90
C ILE A 128 13.25 -4.93 -16.54
#